data_AF-A0A1G1C7N2-F1
#
_entry.id   AF-A0A1G1C7N2-F1
#
_cell.length_a   1.000
_cell.length_b   1.000
_cell.length_c   1.000
_cell.angle_alpha   90.00
_cell.angle_beta   90.00
_cell.angle_gamma   90.00
#
_symmetry.space_group_name_H-M   'P 1'
#
loop_
_entity.id
_entity.type
_entity.pdbx_description
1 polymer ?
#
loop_
_entity_poly.entity_id
_entity_poly.type
_entity_poly.pdbx_seq_one_letter_code
_entity_poly.pdbx_strand_id
1 'polypeptide(L)' 'MFMRDKDKPMVSKVFVILSVIAVVFSIIGAFGADIYLASTQWLLIAGVLAAWGVYLLLEAEFRS' A
#
# COMPACT_ATOMS: atom_id res chain seq x y z
N MET A 1 7.77 10.55 11.26
CA MET A 1 6.34 10.73 10.93
C MET A 1 5.60 10.84 12.25
N PHE A 2 5.18 12.05 12.66
CA PHE A 2 4.43 12.23 13.92
C PHE A 2 2.97 11.83 13.69
N MET A 3 2.66 10.54 13.89
CA MET A 3 1.30 10.00 13.81
C MET A 3 0.92 9.46 15.19
N ARG A 4 -0.30 9.74 15.65
CA ARG A 4 -0.76 9.28 16.97
C ARG A 4 -0.96 7.78 16.92
N ASP A 5 -0.62 7.07 17.98
CA ASP A 5 -0.65 5.60 18.01
C ASP A 5 -2.05 5.03 17.68
N LYS A 6 -3.11 5.70 18.15
CA LYS A 6 -4.50 5.33 17.85
C LYS A 6 -4.88 5.37 16.35
N ASP A 7 -4.17 6.16 15.54
CA ASP A 7 -4.51 6.37 14.13
C ASP A 7 -3.76 5.36 13.23
N LYS A 8 -2.69 4.73 13.75
CA LYS A 8 -1.84 3.78 13.02
C LYS A 8 -2.59 2.58 12.43
N PRO A 9 -3.55 1.94 13.13
CA PRO A 9 -4.31 0.82 12.55
C PRO A 9 -5.17 1.24 11.36
N MET A 10 -5.75 2.44 11.40
CA MET A 10 -6.55 2.97 10.29
C MET A 10 -5.66 3.25 9.08
N VAL A 11 -4.51 3.89 9.29
CA VAL A 11 -3.58 4.19 8.20
C VAL A 11 -2.99 2.92 7.60
N SER A 12 -2.66 1.93 8.43
CA SER A 12 -2.24 0.59 7.97
C SER A 12 -3.28 -0.01 7.01
N LYS A 13 -4.56 -0.03 7.39
CA LYS A 13 -5.64 -0.54 6.52
C LYS A 13 -5.72 0.21 5.20
N VAL A 14 -5.64 1.55 5.23
CA VAL A 14 -5.65 2.37 4.01
C VAL A 14 -4.49 2.00 3.09
N PHE A 15 -3.28 1.83 3.65
CA PHE A 15 -2.09 1.47 2.87
C PHE A 15 -2.23 0.09 2.22
N VAL A 16 -2.76 -0.89 2.96
CA VAL A 16 -3.03 -2.23 2.40
C VAL A 16 -4.09 -2.17 1.29
N ILE A 17 -5.18 -1.42 1.48
CA ILE A 17 -6.22 -1.26 0.43
C ILE A 17 -5.63 -0.62 -0.82
N LEU A 18 -4.85 0.45 -0.68
CA LEU A 18 -4.20 1.12 -1.81
C LEU A 18 -3.18 0.20 -2.50
N SER A 19 -2.48 -0.65 -1.74
CA SER A 19 -1.60 -1.67 -2.30
C SER A 19 -2.35 -2.65 -3.20
N VAL A 20 -3.50 -3.15 -2.75
CA VAL A 20 -4.36 -4.05 -3.56
C VAL A 20 -4.84 -3.36 -4.84
N ILE A 21 -5.27 -2.09 -4.75
CA ILE A 21 -5.67 -1.30 -5.92
C ILE A 21 -4.51 -1.16 -6.91
N ALA A 22 -3.30 -0.88 -6.42
CA ALA A 22 -2.11 -0.78 -7.25
C ALA A 22 -1.76 -2.12 -7.94
N VAL A 23 -1.97 -3.27 -7.28
CA VAL A 23 -1.84 -4.59 -7.92
C VAL A 23 -2.84 -4.74 -9.07
N VAL A 24 -4.10 -4.33 -8.87
CA VAL A 24 -5.11 -4.37 -9.94
C VAL A 24 -4.69 -3.51 -11.13
N PHE A 25 -4.19 -2.31 -10.90
CA PHE A 25 -3.68 -1.46 -11.99
C PHE A 25 -2.44 -2.04 -12.67
N SER A 26 -1.56 -2.73 -11.93
CA SER A 26 -0.44 -3.45 -12.50
C SER A 26 -0.90 -4.55 -13.46
N ILE A 27 -1.93 -5.32 -13.07
CA ILE A 27 -2.52 -6.37 -13.91
C ILE A 27 -3.13 -5.75 -15.17
N ILE A 28 -3.90 -4.68 -15.05
CA ILE A 28 -4.52 -3.99 -16.20
C ILE A 28 -3.43 -3.46 -17.16
N GLY A 29 -2.39 -2.82 -16.63
CA GLY A 29 -1.26 -2.35 -17.44
C GLY A 29 -0.51 -3.48 -18.13
N ALA A 30 -0.46 -4.69 -17.56
CA ALA A 30 0.19 -5.84 -18.18
C ALA A 30 -0.50 -6.30 -19.48
N PHE A 31 -1.80 -5.99 -19.66
CA PHE A 31 -2.52 -6.21 -20.93
C PHE A 31 -2.32 -5.07 -21.94
N GLY A 32 -1.42 -4.13 -21.69
CA GLY A 32 -1.14 -2.99 -22.56
C GLY A 32 -2.06 -1.78 -22.35
N ALA A 33 -2.95 -1.85 -21.36
CA ALA A 33 -3.82 -0.73 -20.98
C ALA A 33 -3.18 0.08 -19.84
N ASP A 34 -2.14 0.84 -20.16
CA ASP A 34 -1.49 1.72 -19.19
C ASP A 34 -2.36 2.97 -18.95
N ILE A 35 -3.08 3.00 -17.83
CA ILE A 35 -3.96 4.13 -17.47
C ILE A 35 -3.13 5.38 -17.13
N TYR A 36 -2.02 5.21 -16.40
CA TYR A 36 -1.20 6.34 -15.93
C TYR A 36 0.28 5.98 -15.75
N LEU A 37 0.58 4.94 -14.97
CA LEU A 37 1.92 4.38 -14.85
C LEU A 37 2.02 3.05 -15.59
N ALA A 38 3.25 2.68 -15.95
CA ALA A 38 3.55 1.35 -16.47
C ALA A 38 3.22 0.26 -15.43
N SER A 39 2.80 -0.92 -15.90
CA SER A 39 2.46 -2.07 -15.05
C SER A 39 3.49 -2.39 -13.95
N THR A 40 4.79 -2.30 -14.26
CA THR A 40 5.87 -2.55 -13.31
C THR A 40 5.98 -1.47 -12.22
N GLN A 41 5.66 -0.21 -12.54
CA GLN A 41 5.67 0.89 -11.59
C GLN A 41 4.51 0.78 -10.60
N TRP A 42 3.33 0.37 -11.08
CA TRP A 42 2.21 0.03 -10.19
C TRP A 42 2.56 -1.09 -9.22
N LEU A 43 3.32 -2.08 -9.68
CA LEU A 43 3.77 -3.19 -8.84
C LEU A 43 4.77 -2.72 -7.76
N LEU A 44 5.66 -1.78 -8.08
CA LEU A 44 6.55 -1.15 -7.10
C LEU A 44 5.76 -0.36 -6.04
N ILE A 45 4.79 0.45 -6.47
CA ILE A 45 3.92 1.21 -5.55
C ILE A 45 3.17 0.25 -4.62
N ALA A 46 2.61 -0.84 -5.17
CA ALA A 46 1.94 -1.86 -4.39
C ALA A 46 2.85 -2.45 -3.30
N GLY A 47 4.09 -2.79 -3.65
CA GLY A 47 5.08 -3.32 -2.70
C GLY A 47 5.42 -2.35 -1.57
N VAL A 48 5.66 -1.07 -1.89
CA VAL A 48 5.98 -0.05 -0.89
C VAL A 48 4.81 0.20 0.05
N LEU A 49 3.58 0.28 -0.48
CA LEU A 49 2.36 0.47 0.31
C LEU A 49 2.09 -0.73 1.22
N ALA A 50 2.29 -1.96 0.72
CA ALA A 50 2.15 -3.17 1.54
C ALA A 50 3.17 -3.19 2.68
N ALA A 51 4.45 -2.92 2.38
CA ALA A 51 5.51 -2.90 3.39
C ALA A 51 5.22 -1.88 4.50
N TRP A 52 4.82 -0.66 4.13
CA TRP A 52 4.44 0.37 5.10
C TRP A 52 3.17 0.04 5.87
N GLY A 53 2.15 -0.52 5.21
CA GLY A 53 0.91 -0.94 5.85
C GLY A 53 1.16 -2.00 6.94
N VAL A 54 1.98 -3.01 6.62
CA VAL A 54 2.39 -4.05 7.58
C VAL A 54 3.25 -3.45 8.70
N TYR A 55 4.22 -2.60 8.38
CA TYR A 55 5.06 -1.94 9.38
C TYR A 55 4.22 -1.15 10.41
N LEU A 56 3.26 -0.34 9.93
CA LEU A 56 2.39 0.46 10.82
C LEU A 56 1.47 -0.42 11.67
N LEU A 57 1.05 -1.58 11.15
CA LEU A 57 0.27 -2.55 11.92
C LEU A 57 1.11 -3.13 13.05
N LEU A 58 2.32 -3.61 12.74
CA LEU A 58 3.24 -4.15 13.73
C LEU A 58 3.60 -3.09 14.79
N GLU A 59 3.87 -1.86 14.36
CA GLU A 59 4.17 -0.76 15.27
C GLU A 59 2.98 -0.47 16.21
N ALA A 60 1.75 -0.54 15.72
CA ALA A 60 0.57 -0.39 16.55
C ALA A 60 0.42 -1.54 17.56
N GLU A 61 0.64 -2.79 17.13
CA GLU A 61 0.47 -3.98 17.98
C GLU A 61 1.52 -4.03 19.12
N PHE A 62 2.79 -3.76 18.82
CA PHE A 62 3.90 -3.95 19.77
C PHE A 62 4.23 -2.72 20.63
N ARG A 63 3.66 -1.55 20.35
CA ARG A 63 3.77 -0.35 21.20
C ARG A 63 2.51 -0.04 22.01
N SER A 64 1.45 -0.84 21.86
CA SER A 64 0.20 -0.70 22.63
C SER A 64 0.31 -1.23 24.05
#